data_AF-A0A832W0E5-F1
#
_entry.id   AF-A0A832W0E5-F1
#
_cell.length_a   1.000
_cell.length_b   1.000
_cell.length_c   1.000
_cell.angle_alpha   90.00
_cell.angle_beta   90.00
_cell.angle_gamma   90.00
#
_symmetry.space_group_name_H-M   'P 1'
#
loop_
_entity.id
_entity.type
_entity.pdbx_description
1 polymer ?
#
loop_
_entity_poly.entity_id
_entity_poly.type
_entity_poly.pdbx_seq_one_letter_code
_entity_poly.pdbx_strand_id
1 'polypeptide(L)'
;MEPVLILTLAVFSYAAYTDLKTRTVSNRVWAVYMGLGVPLLALSGVDVGLLLMSLLIIAPAVFASYHFGGMGGADVKGMLALSVMLHHRLLAVWVVIAGSLVALVMSRKYGDNIPFMVALLVGIVLGAVLDALGVLPF
;
A
#
# COMPACT_ATOMS: atom_id res chain seq x y z
N MET A 1 0.98 14.69 -12.94
CA MET A 1 0.84 13.66 -11.89
C MET A 1 -0.01 12.54 -12.45
N GLU A 2 0.42 11.28 -12.29
CA GLU A 2 -0.36 10.14 -12.77
C GLU A 2 -1.70 10.01 -12.02
N PRO A 3 -2.80 9.73 -12.72
CA PRO A 3 -4.14 9.69 -12.12
C PRO A 3 -4.26 8.62 -11.03
N VAL A 4 -3.54 7.50 -11.18
CA VAL A 4 -3.51 6.42 -10.19
C VAL A 4 -2.86 6.89 -8.89
N LEU A 5 -1.74 7.60 -8.94
CA LEU A 5 -1.07 8.12 -7.74
C LEU A 5 -1.95 9.12 -6.97
N ILE A 6 -2.67 9.98 -7.67
CA ILE A 6 -3.61 10.93 -7.04
C ILE A 6 -4.71 10.16 -6.29
N LEU A 7 -5.30 9.15 -6.96
CA LEU A 7 -6.31 8.29 -6.36
C LEU A 7 -5.74 7.55 -5.14
N THR A 8 -4.53 6.98 -5.25
CA THR A 8 -3.84 6.31 -4.13
C THR A 8 -3.68 7.26 -2.95
N LEU A 9 -3.14 8.46 -3.16
CA LEU A 9 -2.94 9.43 -2.09
C LEU A 9 -4.27 9.83 -1.41
N ALA A 10 -5.32 10.07 -2.21
CA ALA A 10 -6.64 10.43 -1.67
C ALA A 10 -7.25 9.30 -0.81
N VAL A 11 -7.24 8.06 -1.35
CA VAL A 11 -7.78 6.89 -0.64
C VAL A 11 -6.98 6.58 0.62
N PHE A 12 -5.65 6.55 0.53
CA PHE A 12 -4.80 6.23 1.67
C PHE A 12 -4.81 7.34 2.73
N SER A 13 -5.01 8.59 2.35
CA SER A 13 -5.25 9.68 3.31
C SER A 13 -6.55 9.44 4.10
N TYR A 14 -7.61 9.03 3.41
CA TYR A 14 -8.87 8.68 4.06
C TYR A 14 -8.75 7.41 4.92
N ALA A 15 -8.04 6.38 4.44
CA ALA A 15 -7.76 5.16 5.20
C ALA A 15 -6.97 5.47 6.46
N ALA A 16 -5.91 6.28 6.38
CA ALA A 16 -5.13 6.72 7.53
C ALA A 16 -5.96 7.53 8.54
N TYR A 17 -6.82 8.43 8.06
CA TYR A 17 -7.72 9.19 8.93
C TYR A 17 -8.73 8.29 9.67
N THR A 18 -9.36 7.35 8.96
CA THR A 18 -10.35 6.42 9.55
C THR A 18 -9.69 5.42 10.51
N ASP A 19 -8.48 4.97 10.19
CA ASP A 19 -7.65 4.14 11.06
C ASP A 19 -7.27 4.90 12.35
N LEU A 20 -6.83 6.16 12.26
CA LEU A 20 -6.55 6.99 13.44
C LEU A 20 -7.79 7.24 14.30
N LYS A 21 -8.94 7.51 13.67
CA LYS A 21 -10.16 7.91 14.38
C LYS A 21 -10.92 6.74 15.00
N THR A 22 -11.02 5.63 14.26
CA THR A 22 -11.91 4.51 14.60
C THR A 22 -11.19 3.17 14.71
N ARG A 23 -9.88 3.12 14.44
CA ARG A 23 -9.07 1.88 14.39
C ARG A 23 -9.63 0.83 13.44
N THR A 24 -10.43 1.27 12.46
CA THR A 24 -11.04 0.39 11.47
C THR A 24 -11.11 1.10 10.13
N VAL A 25 -10.81 0.36 9.05
CA VAL A 25 -11.00 0.83 7.68
C VAL A 25 -12.03 -0.06 7.01
N SER A 26 -13.10 0.53 6.50
CA SER A 26 -14.20 -0.21 5.86
C SER A 26 -13.74 -0.90 4.57
N ASN A 27 -14.23 -2.13 4.34
CA ASN A 27 -14.02 -2.84 3.08
C ASN A 27 -14.46 -2.05 1.84
N ARG A 28 -15.41 -1.11 2.00
CA ARG A 28 -15.87 -0.24 0.91
C ARG A 28 -14.76 0.65 0.37
N VAL A 29 -13.80 1.05 1.23
CA VAL A 29 -12.65 1.88 0.82
C VAL A 29 -11.83 1.15 -0.23
N TRP A 30 -11.51 -0.11 0.02
CA TRP A 30 -10.75 -0.95 -0.93
C TRP A 30 -11.54 -1.26 -2.20
N ALA A 31 -12.86 -1.47 -2.09
CA ALA A 31 -13.71 -1.68 -3.25
C ALA A 31 -13.76 -0.44 -4.16
N VAL A 32 -13.90 0.76 -3.59
CA VAL A 32 -13.84 2.02 -4.35
C VAL A 32 -12.47 2.22 -4.97
N TYR A 33 -11.40 1.97 -4.19
CA TYR A 33 -10.03 2.14 -4.68
C TYR A 33 -9.73 1.22 -5.86
N MET A 34 -10.03 -0.08 -5.75
CA MET A 34 -9.84 -1.02 -6.84
C MET A 34 -10.80 -0.75 -8.00
N GLY A 35 -12.06 -0.42 -7.72
CA GLY A 35 -13.08 -0.17 -8.74
C GLY A 35 -12.78 1.05 -9.60
N LEU A 36 -12.18 2.11 -9.04
CA LEU A 36 -11.73 3.27 -9.80
C LEU A 36 -10.32 3.09 -10.36
N GLY A 37 -9.44 2.43 -9.61
CA GLY A 37 -8.04 2.26 -9.96
C GLY A 37 -7.81 1.29 -11.12
N VAL A 38 -8.50 0.14 -11.16
CA VAL A 38 -8.31 -0.87 -12.22
C VAL A 38 -8.64 -0.31 -13.62
N PRO A 39 -9.76 0.40 -13.84
CA PRO A 39 -10.01 1.04 -15.14
C PRO A 39 -8.94 2.06 -15.53
N LEU A 40 -8.48 2.89 -14.59
CA LEU A 40 -7.40 3.85 -14.83
C LEU A 40 -6.10 3.14 -15.23
N LEU A 41 -5.76 2.05 -14.53
CA LEU A 41 -4.59 1.23 -14.81
C LEU A 41 -4.67 0.57 -16.19
N ALA A 42 -5.84 0.07 -16.56
CA ALA A 42 -6.07 -0.55 -17.87
C ALA A 42 -5.90 0.46 -19.01
N LEU A 43 -6.36 1.69 -18.82
CA LEU A 43 -6.22 2.77 -19.81
C LEU A 43 -4.78 3.26 -19.97
N SER A 44 -3.95 3.18 -18.92
CA SER A 44 -2.54 3.58 -18.97
C SER A 44 -1.62 2.54 -19.62
N GLY A 45 -2.12 1.32 -19.89
CA GLY A 45 -1.31 0.20 -20.34
C GLY A 45 -0.64 -0.50 -19.16
N VAL A 46 -0.98 -1.77 -18.95
CA VAL A 46 -0.46 -2.58 -17.85
C VAL A 46 0.65 -3.49 -18.35
N ASP A 47 1.83 -3.41 -17.74
CA ASP A 47 2.83 -4.46 -17.89
C ASP A 47 2.43 -5.63 -16.98
N VAL A 48 1.84 -6.66 -17.59
CA VAL A 48 1.37 -7.84 -16.89
C VAL A 48 2.52 -8.59 -16.20
N GLY A 49 3.73 -8.57 -16.78
CA GLY A 49 4.90 -9.20 -16.19
C GLY A 49 5.31 -8.53 -14.88
N LEU A 50 5.41 -7.19 -14.89
CA LEU A 50 5.72 -6.41 -13.68
C LEU A 50 4.61 -6.52 -12.63
N LEU A 51 3.34 -6.53 -13.04
CA LEU A 51 2.21 -6.74 -12.14
C LEU A 51 2.29 -8.10 -11.44
N LEU A 52 2.53 -9.17 -12.19
CA LEU A 52 2.66 -10.52 -11.63
C LEU A 52 3.87 -10.62 -10.70
N MET A 53 5.01 -10.02 -11.06
CA MET A 53 6.19 -9.97 -10.21
C MET A 53 5.93 -9.20 -8.90
N SER A 54 5.28 -8.05 -8.99
CA SER A 54 4.87 -7.25 -7.82
C SER A 54 4.00 -8.08 -6.86
N LEU A 55 2.99 -8.77 -7.39
CA LEU A 55 2.11 -9.64 -6.61
C LEU A 55 2.85 -10.85 -6.03
N LEU A 56 3.74 -11.48 -6.80
CA LEU A 56 4.51 -12.64 -6.36
C LEU A 56 5.47 -12.30 -5.20
N ILE A 57 6.00 -11.08 -5.15
CA ILE A 57 6.86 -10.63 -4.07
C ILE A 57 6.03 -10.17 -2.86
N ILE A 58 4.99 -9.36 -3.10
CA ILE A 58 4.27 -8.68 -2.04
C ILE A 58 3.28 -9.59 -1.34
N ALA A 59 2.54 -10.42 -2.07
CA ALA A 59 1.51 -11.25 -1.47
C ALA A 59 2.09 -12.19 -0.39
N PRO A 60 3.18 -12.96 -0.63
CA PRO A 60 3.78 -13.79 0.41
C PRO A 60 4.23 -13.00 1.63
N ALA A 61 4.86 -11.82 1.44
CA ALA A 61 5.34 -10.99 2.55
C ALA A 61 4.19 -10.48 3.43
N VAL A 62 3.11 -10.02 2.81
CA VAL A 62 1.92 -9.51 3.50
C VAL A 62 1.16 -10.66 4.17
N PHE A 63 0.97 -11.80 3.50
CA PHE A 63 0.31 -12.96 4.11
C PHE A 63 1.11 -13.56 5.25
N ALA A 64 2.45 -13.62 5.15
CA ALA A 64 3.31 -14.03 6.25
C ALA A 64 3.14 -13.06 7.44
N SER A 65 3.19 -11.75 7.19
CA SER A 65 3.01 -10.73 8.22
C SER A 65 1.64 -10.84 8.90
N TYR A 66 0.58 -11.13 8.14
CA TYR A 66 -0.76 -11.39 8.67
C TYR A 66 -0.79 -12.66 9.54
N HIS A 67 -0.22 -13.76 9.06
CA HIS A 67 -0.23 -15.05 9.75
C HIS A 67 0.52 -15.00 11.10
N PHE A 68 1.62 -14.25 11.16
CA PHE A 68 2.39 -14.06 12.39
C PHE A 68 1.84 -12.96 13.32
N GLY A 69 0.63 -12.44 13.06
CA GLY A 69 -0.01 -11.41 13.89
C GLY A 69 0.62 -10.02 13.79
N GLY A 70 1.38 -9.76 12.73
CA GLY A 70 1.99 -8.45 12.48
C GLY A 70 1.05 -7.41 11.89
N MET A 71 -0.08 -7.82 11.31
CA MET A 71 -1.01 -6.95 10.57
C MET A 71 -2.47 -7.35 10.73
N GLY A 72 -3.35 -6.35 10.70
CA GLY A 72 -4.79 -6.55 10.60
C GLY A 72 -5.26 -6.84 9.17
N GLY A 73 -6.50 -7.31 9.04
CA GLY A 73 -7.08 -7.62 7.73
C GLY A 73 -7.28 -6.40 6.82
N ALA A 74 -7.40 -5.18 7.39
CA ALA A 74 -7.45 -3.95 6.62
C ALA A 74 -6.10 -3.61 5.99
N ASP A 75 -5.01 -3.78 6.75
CA ASP A 75 -3.64 -3.52 6.33
C ASP A 75 -3.26 -4.38 5.12
N VAL A 76 -3.56 -5.68 5.20
CA VAL A 76 -3.33 -6.65 4.13
C VAL A 76 -4.01 -6.22 2.84
N LYS A 77 -5.28 -5.82 2.92
CA LYS A 77 -6.05 -5.38 1.74
C LYS A 77 -5.48 -4.11 1.14
N GLY A 78 -5.06 -3.16 1.98
CA GLY A 78 -4.40 -1.94 1.52
C GLY A 78 -3.11 -2.23 0.78
N MET A 79 -2.24 -3.06 1.36
CA MET A 79 -0.95 -3.39 0.75
C MET A 79 -1.09 -4.17 -0.55
N LEU A 80 -2.02 -5.12 -0.63
CA LEU A 80 -2.33 -5.83 -1.86
C LEU A 80 -2.96 -4.92 -2.92
N ALA A 81 -3.84 -3.99 -2.54
CA ALA A 81 -4.38 -3.04 -3.50
C ALA A 81 -3.29 -2.08 -4.01
N LEU A 82 -2.36 -1.69 -3.14
CA LEU A 82 -1.24 -0.82 -3.50
C LEU A 82 -0.25 -1.51 -4.45
N SER A 83 0.05 -2.78 -4.24
CA SER A 83 0.95 -3.55 -5.11
C SER A 83 0.43 -3.67 -6.54
N VAL A 84 -0.89 -3.73 -6.72
CA VAL A 84 -1.53 -3.71 -8.04
C VAL A 84 -1.46 -2.31 -8.66
N MET A 85 -1.88 -1.29 -7.92
CA MET A 85 -2.03 0.06 -8.46
C MET A 85 -0.70 0.72 -8.83
N LEU A 86 0.34 0.47 -8.04
CA LEU A 86 1.65 1.07 -8.26
C LEU A 86 2.70 0.04 -8.70
N HIS A 87 2.29 -1.05 -9.37
CA HIS A 87 3.17 -2.15 -9.80
C HIS A 87 4.37 -1.71 -10.65
N HIS A 88 4.21 -0.65 -11.45
CA HIS A 88 5.27 -0.13 -12.32
C HIS A 88 6.31 0.70 -11.56
N ARG A 89 6.01 1.12 -10.32
CA ARG A 89 6.93 1.86 -9.46
C ARG A 89 7.49 0.89 -8.45
N LEU A 90 8.76 0.50 -8.59
CA LEU A 90 9.46 -0.36 -7.61
C LEU A 90 9.38 0.20 -6.18
N LEU A 91 9.17 1.50 -6.06
CA LEU A 91 8.77 2.18 -4.82
C LEU A 91 7.60 1.56 -4.06
N ALA A 92 6.56 1.09 -4.75
CA ALA A 92 5.44 0.41 -4.11
C ALA A 92 5.92 -0.86 -3.38
N VAL A 93 6.85 -1.57 -3.99
CA VAL A 93 7.49 -2.76 -3.40
C VAL A 93 8.31 -2.38 -2.18
N TRP A 94 9.13 -1.34 -2.26
CA TRP A 94 9.93 -0.87 -1.11
C TRP A 94 9.07 -0.33 0.04
N VAL A 95 8.02 0.44 -0.25
CA VAL A 95 7.08 0.97 0.74
C VAL A 95 6.32 -0.17 1.43
N VAL A 96 5.92 -1.19 0.69
CA VAL A 96 5.26 -2.37 1.24
C VAL A 96 6.23 -3.21 2.09
N ILE A 97 7.46 -3.44 1.62
CA ILE A 97 8.46 -4.20 2.39
C ILE A 97 8.85 -3.46 3.66
N ALA A 98 9.19 -2.17 3.56
CA ALA A 98 9.53 -1.34 4.71
C ALA A 98 8.35 -1.24 5.68
N GLY A 99 7.13 -1.01 5.17
CA GLY A 99 5.90 -1.06 5.96
C GLY A 99 5.74 -2.40 6.68
N SER A 100 5.93 -3.52 5.98
CA SER A 100 5.81 -4.86 6.56
C SER A 100 6.81 -5.11 7.67
N LEU A 101 8.06 -4.71 7.49
CA LEU A 101 9.11 -4.83 8.50
C LEU A 101 8.81 -3.95 9.72
N VAL A 102 8.37 -2.70 9.51
CA VAL A 102 8.00 -1.79 10.59
C VAL A 102 6.79 -2.34 11.36
N ALA A 103 5.75 -2.83 10.67
CA ALA A 103 4.59 -3.44 11.30
C ALA A 103 4.97 -4.65 12.14
N LEU A 104 5.80 -5.54 11.61
CA LEU A 104 6.26 -6.74 12.32
C LEU A 104 7.05 -6.38 13.59
N VAL A 105 7.94 -5.40 13.51
CA VAL A 105 8.73 -4.93 14.66
C VAL A 105 7.84 -4.22 15.69
N MET A 106 6.93 -3.37 15.24
CA MET A 106 6.07 -2.59 16.11
C MET A 106 4.98 -3.45 16.75
N SER A 107 4.44 -4.45 16.06
CA SER A 107 3.43 -5.40 16.59
C SER A 107 3.94 -6.09 17.86
N ARG A 108 5.23 -6.50 17.88
CA ARG A 108 5.86 -7.07 19.07
C ARG A 108 5.92 -6.13 20.28
N LYS A 109 5.89 -4.81 20.06
CA LYS A 109 6.09 -3.80 21.12
C LYS A 109 4.78 -3.10 21.53
N TYR A 110 3.84 -2.92 20.60
CA TYR A 110 2.63 -2.10 20.79
C TYR A 110 1.31 -2.84 20.53
N GLY A 111 1.35 -4.10 20.08
CA GLY A 111 0.17 -4.89 19.73
C GLY A 111 -0.66 -4.25 18.60
N ASP A 112 -1.99 -4.41 18.66
CA ASP A 112 -2.94 -3.96 17.61
C ASP A 112 -3.16 -2.43 17.55
N ASN A 113 -2.52 -1.64 18.40
CA ASN A 113 -2.75 -0.20 18.50
C ASN A 113 -1.90 0.66 17.54
N ILE A 114 -1.29 0.05 16.53
CA ILE A 114 -0.41 0.75 15.58
C ILE A 114 -1.26 1.31 14.45
N PRO A 115 -1.24 2.63 14.18
CA PRO A 115 -1.96 3.21 13.05
C PRO A 115 -1.20 2.94 11.75
N PHE A 116 -1.15 1.68 11.34
CA PHE A 116 -0.31 1.20 10.25
C PHE A 116 -0.59 1.92 8.92
N MET A 117 -1.84 2.34 8.71
CA MET A 117 -2.24 3.10 7.52
C MET A 117 -1.51 4.44 7.40
N VAL A 118 -1.15 5.07 8.52
CA VAL A 118 -0.37 6.32 8.53
C VAL A 118 1.06 6.05 8.06
N ALA A 119 1.67 4.96 8.51
CA ALA A 119 3.01 4.58 8.08
C ALA A 119 3.04 4.28 6.57
N LEU A 120 2.02 3.58 6.06
CA LEU A 120 1.86 3.37 4.62
C LEU A 120 1.71 4.69 3.86
N LEU A 121 0.84 5.59 4.31
CA LEU A 121 0.66 6.90 3.66
C LEU A 121 1.96 7.71 3.61
N VAL A 122 2.70 7.76 4.73
CA VAL A 122 4.01 8.44 4.79
C VAL A 122 4.98 7.80 3.81
N GLY A 123 5.03 6.47 3.74
CA GLY A 123 5.87 5.75 2.78
C GLY A 123 5.52 6.08 1.33
N ILE A 124 4.23 6.13 0.98
CA ILE A 124 3.75 6.49 -0.36
C ILE A 124 4.19 7.91 -0.73
N VAL A 125 4.00 8.87 0.18
CA VAL A 125 4.38 10.27 -0.05
C VAL A 125 5.89 10.40 -0.20
N LEU A 126 6.68 9.80 0.69
CA LEU A 126 8.14 9.82 0.59
C LEU A 126 8.61 9.19 -0.71
N GLY A 127 8.04 8.05 -1.09
CA GLY A 127 8.38 7.38 -2.34
C GLY A 127 8.09 8.27 -3.55
N ALA A 128 6.88 8.85 -3.61
CA ALA A 128 6.50 9.75 -4.69
C ALA A 128 7.41 10.99 -4.77
N VAL A 129 7.82 11.55 -3.63
CA VAL A 129 8.75 12.70 -3.59
C VAL A 129 10.14 12.29 -4.07
N LEU A 130 10.68 11.17 -3.60
CA LEU A 130 12.01 10.69 -4.00
C LEU A 130 12.08 10.34 -5.49
N ASP A 131 11.00 9.77 -6.04
CA ASP A 131 10.83 9.56 -7.48
C ASP A 131 10.85 10.88 -8.25
N ALA A 132 10.04 11.85 -7.81
CA ALA A 132 9.96 13.16 -8.46
C ALA A 132 11.30 13.93 -8.43
N LEU A 133 12.15 13.66 -7.44
CA LEU A 133 13.49 14.22 -7.32
C LEU A 133 14.55 13.45 -8.13
N GLY A 134 14.20 12.34 -8.79
CA GLY A 134 15.13 11.50 -9.55
C GLY A 134 16.18 10.80 -8.67
N VAL A 135 15.92 10.70 -7.37
CA VAL A 135 16.85 10.07 -6.40
C VAL A 135 16.80 8.55 -6.51
N LEU A 136 15.65 8.01 -6.91
CA LEU A 136 15.45 6.58 -7.00
C LEU A 136 15.73 6.09 -8.41
N PRO A 137 16.58 5.06 -8.55
CA PRO A 137 16.79 4.42 -9.83
C PRO A 137 15.56 3.57 -10.12
N PHE A 138 14.68 4.10 -10.98
CA PHE A 138 13.59 3.40 -11.67
C PHE A 138 12.36 3.02 -10.80
#